data_AF-A0A9W8DTT7-F1
#
_entry.id   AF-A0A9W8DTT7-F1
#
_cell.length_a   1.000
_cell.length_b   1.000
_cell.length_c   1.000
_cell.angle_alpha   90.00
_cell.angle_beta   90.00
_cell.angle_gamma   90.00
#
_symmetry.space_group_name_H-M   'P 1'
#
loop_
_entity.id
_entity.type
_entity.pdbx_description
1 polymer ?
#
loop_
_entity_poly.entity_id
_entity_poly.type
_entity_poly.pdbx_seq_one_letter_code
_entity_poly.pdbx_strand_id
1 'polypeptide(L)'
;MADTVSNSGAAGFEIRVPATTANLGPGFDTLGLAFSLYLTLKVRLGESLQNTLLIHDTYSELERVLSNPKQCAAFTDSVTLAYEGDNSADLPTDPTQNLITKTAWYVLRAHGYIKFPRKIHVTVANAIPLGRGLGSSGSAVVAGVLLANAAANLRLTQARLLDFALAIERHPDNVSAALLGGFVASYLMDDSMASHTRALEETFQPSDQGNSATDAYAPSAIAPRMPPSNTSRYVQLAWASEIRAVAVIPQFQLSTAKARAALPQNYSRGDLVFNLQRVAVLTHALGQSPPDAVLISEAMRDQVHQPYRTGLIPGLQQLLDEFVPEEVPGVLGTCLSGAGPTVIILATANWDTIAQKARQTFALNGVEAKAMVLEVAHDGACCVDKAPVA
;
A
#
# COMPACT_ATOMS: atom_id res chain seq x y z
N MET A 1 -11.08 -1.79 -50.74
CA MET A 1 -10.59 -0.60 -50.02
C MET A 1 -10.41 -1.05 -48.59
N ALA A 2 -9.15 -1.13 -48.15
CA ALA A 2 -8.81 -1.57 -46.80
C ALA A 2 -8.97 -0.37 -45.86
N ASP A 3 -9.85 -0.50 -44.87
CA ASP A 3 -9.95 0.44 -43.76
C ASP A 3 -8.71 0.29 -42.88
N THR A 4 -7.72 1.15 -43.14
CA THR A 4 -6.64 1.44 -42.21
C THR A 4 -7.23 2.13 -40.99
N VAL A 5 -7.50 1.36 -39.95
CA VAL A 5 -7.64 1.88 -38.59
C VAL A 5 -6.29 2.51 -38.24
N SER A 6 -6.22 3.84 -38.36
CA SER A 6 -5.08 4.62 -37.92
C SER A 6 -4.96 4.47 -36.40
N ASN A 7 -4.04 3.62 -35.96
CA ASN A 7 -3.65 3.51 -34.57
C ASN A 7 -2.85 4.77 -34.20
N SER A 8 -3.55 5.89 -33.99
CA SER A 8 -2.92 7.10 -33.45
C SER A 8 -2.45 6.78 -32.04
N GLY A 9 -1.14 6.77 -31.79
CA GLY A 9 -0.54 6.49 -30.50
C GLY A 9 -1.06 7.44 -29.43
N ALA A 10 -2.08 7.03 -28.68
CA ALA A 10 -2.71 7.86 -27.68
C ALA A 10 -1.69 8.21 -26.58
N ALA A 11 -1.49 9.51 -26.33
CA ALA A 11 -0.68 10.00 -25.23
C ALA A 11 -1.15 9.37 -23.90
N GLY A 12 -0.19 9.05 -23.03
CA GLY A 12 -0.46 8.36 -21.78
C GLY A 12 0.71 8.44 -20.83
N PHE A 13 0.53 7.87 -19.65
CA PHE A 13 1.59 7.76 -18.64
C PHE A 13 1.46 6.42 -17.92
N GLU A 14 2.52 6.05 -17.21
CA GLU A 14 2.57 4.85 -16.41
C GLU A 14 2.95 5.20 -14.98
N ILE A 15 2.20 4.64 -14.02
CA ILE A 15 2.51 4.75 -12.60
C ILE A 15 2.99 3.39 -12.13
N ARG A 16 4.12 3.34 -11.42
CA ARG A 16 4.63 2.13 -10.78
C ARG A 16 4.76 2.38 -9.28
N VAL A 17 4.18 1.49 -8.48
CA VAL A 17 4.22 1.55 -7.02
C VAL A 17 4.71 0.22 -6.47
N PRO A 18 5.78 0.20 -5.66
CA PRO A 18 6.31 -1.03 -5.10
C PRO A 18 5.37 -1.62 -4.03
N ALA A 19 5.46 -2.94 -3.87
CA ALA A 19 4.98 -3.67 -2.71
C ALA A 19 5.76 -3.23 -1.48
N THR A 20 5.17 -3.43 -0.31
CA THR A 20 5.83 -3.08 0.94
C THR A 20 5.61 -4.12 2.01
N THR A 21 6.55 -4.19 2.94
CA THR A 21 6.34 -4.81 4.24
C THR A 21 6.39 -3.75 5.32
N ALA A 22 5.73 -4.03 6.44
CA ALA A 22 5.67 -3.16 7.60
C ALA A 22 6.13 -3.91 8.85
N ASN A 23 6.40 -3.15 9.91
CA ASN A 23 6.83 -3.56 11.24
C ASN A 23 8.26 -4.10 11.32
N LEU A 24 8.67 -5.00 10.41
CA LEU A 24 9.99 -5.63 10.40
C LEU A 24 10.41 -6.20 11.77
N GLY A 25 9.45 -6.77 12.50
CA GLY A 25 9.64 -7.18 13.90
C GLY A 25 9.15 -6.09 14.86
N PRO A 26 10.02 -5.45 15.66
CA PRO A 26 9.62 -4.55 16.75
C PRO A 26 9.09 -3.18 16.29
N GLY A 27 9.25 -2.82 15.02
CA GLY A 27 8.96 -1.50 14.45
C GLY A 27 7.48 -1.25 14.16
N PHE A 28 6.61 -1.72 15.04
CA PHE A 28 5.17 -1.72 14.87
C PHE A 28 4.61 -0.33 14.49
N ASP A 29 3.85 -0.25 13.40
CA ASP A 29 3.25 0.99 12.84
C ASP A 29 4.23 2.12 12.51
N THR A 30 5.53 1.80 12.44
CA THR A 30 6.60 2.79 12.28
C THR A 30 7.50 2.46 11.11
N LEU A 31 7.99 1.22 11.04
CA LEU A 31 8.98 0.78 10.05
C LEU A 31 8.30 0.19 8.82
N GLY A 32 8.72 0.64 7.63
CA GLY A 32 8.29 0.11 6.35
C GLY A 32 9.46 -0.11 5.40
N LEU A 33 9.35 -1.11 4.53
CA LEU A 33 10.35 -1.43 3.51
C LEU A 33 9.66 -1.70 2.17
N ALA A 34 10.18 -1.10 1.11
CA ALA A 34 9.68 -1.29 -0.25
C ALA A 34 10.41 -2.42 -0.98
N PHE A 35 9.67 -3.23 -1.73
CA PHE A 35 10.19 -4.35 -2.50
C PHE A 35 10.05 -4.14 -4.01
N SER A 36 10.95 -4.76 -4.78
CA SER A 36 11.00 -4.77 -6.25
C SER A 36 9.89 -5.62 -6.90
N LEU A 37 8.66 -5.52 -6.39
CA LEU A 37 7.44 -6.15 -6.88
C LEU A 37 6.38 -5.06 -7.02
N TYR A 38 5.78 -4.88 -8.19
CA TYR A 38 5.08 -3.63 -8.49
C TYR A 38 3.59 -3.81 -8.81
N LEU A 39 2.81 -2.84 -8.34
CA LEU A 39 1.54 -2.44 -8.94
C LEU A 39 1.84 -1.43 -10.04
N THR A 40 1.39 -1.70 -11.26
CA THR A 40 1.57 -0.82 -12.42
C THR A 40 0.23 -0.36 -12.98
N LEU A 41 0.05 0.95 -13.15
CA LEU A 41 -1.09 1.54 -13.84
C LEU A 41 -0.63 2.04 -15.21
N LYS A 42 -1.15 1.46 -16.29
CA LYS A 42 -0.99 1.98 -17.64
C LYS A 42 -2.18 2.88 -17.95
N VAL A 43 -1.96 4.18 -18.06
CA VAL A 43 -3.03 5.17 -18.25
C VAL A 43 -2.98 5.70 -19.68
N ARG A 44 -4.09 5.51 -20.41
CA ARG A 44 -4.30 6.10 -21.74
C ARG A 44 -5.22 7.31 -21.63
N LEU A 45 -4.82 8.42 -22.24
CA LEU A 45 -5.60 9.66 -22.24
C LEU A 45 -6.45 9.75 -23.51
N GLY A 46 -7.75 9.96 -23.32
CA GLY A 46 -8.72 10.26 -24.36
C GLY A 46 -8.94 11.76 -24.54
N GLU A 47 -10.11 12.11 -25.07
CA GLU A 47 -10.51 13.50 -25.30
C GLU A 47 -10.53 14.36 -24.02
N SER A 48 -10.26 15.66 -24.19
CA SER A 48 -10.42 16.63 -23.10
C SER A 48 -11.89 16.81 -22.78
N LEU A 49 -12.22 16.83 -21.51
CA LEU A 49 -13.59 17.06 -21.03
C LEU A 49 -13.76 18.53 -20.67
N GLN A 50 -14.92 19.09 -20.98
CA GLN A 50 -15.30 20.45 -20.56
C GLN A 50 -16.04 20.41 -19.23
N ASN A 51 -16.03 21.55 -18.52
CA ASN A 51 -16.72 21.75 -17.24
C ASN A 51 -16.34 20.67 -16.21
N THR A 52 -15.03 20.49 -16.01
CA THR A 52 -14.46 19.44 -15.15
C THR A 52 -14.16 19.93 -13.74
N LEU A 53 -13.95 21.24 -13.58
CA LEU A 53 -13.61 21.91 -12.34
C LEU A 53 -14.73 22.86 -11.96
N LEU A 54 -15.16 22.81 -10.70
CA LEU A 54 -16.02 23.83 -10.12
C LEU A 54 -15.13 24.84 -9.39
N ILE A 55 -15.01 26.05 -9.96
CA ILE A 55 -14.35 27.18 -9.30
C ILE A 55 -15.42 27.91 -8.50
N HIS A 56 -15.29 27.90 -7.17
CA HIS A 56 -16.16 28.66 -6.27
C HIS A 56 -15.32 29.40 -5.23
N ASP A 57 -15.77 30.60 -4.86
CA ASP A 57 -15.02 31.51 -3.97
C ASP A 57 -15.04 31.04 -2.50
N THR A 58 -15.95 30.12 -2.14
CA THR A 58 -16.07 29.59 -0.77
C THR A 58 -16.29 28.07 -0.75
N TYR A 59 -15.77 27.39 0.29
CA TYR A 59 -15.97 25.94 0.50
C TYR A 59 -17.45 25.56 0.62
N SER A 60 -18.26 26.43 1.24
CA SER A 60 -19.72 26.25 1.39
C SER A 60 -20.49 26.22 0.06
N GLU A 61 -19.99 26.92 -0.97
CA GLU A 61 -20.61 26.90 -2.31
C GLU A 61 -20.22 25.64 -3.09
N LEU A 62 -18.95 25.21 -2.96
CA LEU A 62 -18.46 23.91 -3.44
C LEU A 62 -19.33 22.78 -2.88
N GLU A 63 -19.58 22.77 -1.57
CA GLU A 63 -20.41 21.77 -0.90
C GLU A 63 -21.85 21.73 -1.46
N ARG A 64 -22.47 22.89 -1.73
CA ARG A 64 -23.82 22.98 -2.30
C ARG A 64 -23.91 22.44 -3.73
N VAL A 65 -22.90 22.69 -4.57
CA VAL A 65 -22.92 22.27 -5.99
C VAL A 65 -22.52 20.80 -6.14
N LEU A 66 -21.58 20.33 -5.34
CA LEU A 66 -21.10 18.95 -5.33
C LEU A 66 -22.17 17.94 -4.86
N SER A 67 -23.27 18.44 -4.27
CA SER A 67 -24.37 17.66 -3.70
C SER A 67 -25.38 17.05 -4.68
N ASN A 68 -25.14 17.19 -5.98
CA ASN A 68 -26.06 16.75 -7.03
C ASN A 68 -25.74 15.31 -7.50
N PRO A 69 -26.69 14.34 -7.43
CA PRO A 69 -26.49 12.96 -7.89
C PRO A 69 -26.05 12.80 -9.35
N LYS A 70 -26.35 13.78 -10.22
CA LYS A 70 -25.83 13.81 -11.61
C LYS A 70 -24.29 13.92 -11.67
N GLN A 71 -23.68 14.34 -10.56
CA GLN A 71 -22.25 14.36 -10.22
C GLN A 71 -21.55 13.01 -10.48
N CYS A 72 -22.17 11.93 -9.99
CA CYS A 72 -21.59 10.59 -9.96
C CYS A 72 -21.43 9.97 -11.35
N ALA A 73 -22.43 10.18 -12.21
CA ALA A 73 -22.37 9.76 -13.61
C ALA A 73 -21.17 10.41 -14.33
N ALA A 74 -20.90 11.69 -14.04
CA ALA A 74 -19.78 12.41 -14.64
C ALA A 74 -18.41 11.82 -14.28
N PHE A 75 -18.25 11.27 -13.07
CA PHE A 75 -17.05 10.53 -12.66
C PHE A 75 -16.90 9.24 -13.46
N THR A 76 -17.91 8.36 -13.43
CA THR A 76 -17.87 7.05 -14.11
C THR A 76 -17.76 7.18 -15.63
N ASP A 77 -18.27 8.26 -16.22
CA ASP A 77 -18.13 8.55 -17.67
C ASP A 77 -16.72 9.02 -18.06
N SER A 78 -15.90 9.42 -17.08
CA SER A 78 -14.56 9.98 -17.30
C SER A 78 -13.42 8.99 -17.04
N VAL A 79 -13.69 7.83 -16.43
CA VAL A 79 -12.69 6.79 -16.15
C VAL A 79 -13.23 5.40 -16.47
N THR A 80 -12.41 4.59 -17.14
CA THR A 80 -12.66 3.15 -17.32
C THR A 80 -11.50 2.34 -16.77
N LEU A 81 -11.81 1.15 -16.25
CA LEU A 81 -10.84 0.28 -15.57
C LEU A 81 -10.78 -1.08 -16.24
N ALA A 82 -9.57 -1.59 -16.42
CA ALA A 82 -9.29 -2.96 -16.86
C ALA A 82 -8.13 -3.53 -16.03
N TYR A 83 -8.01 -4.86 -15.99
CA TYR A 83 -6.96 -5.56 -15.27
C TYR A 83 -6.16 -6.48 -16.20
N GLU A 84 -4.88 -6.66 -15.92
CA GLU A 84 -4.00 -7.64 -16.57
C GLU A 84 -3.55 -8.71 -15.55
N GLY A 85 -3.45 -9.98 -15.98
CA GLY A 85 -2.90 -11.09 -15.20
C GLY A 85 -3.92 -12.15 -14.76
N ASP A 86 -3.43 -13.20 -14.10
CA ASP A 86 -4.16 -14.45 -13.85
C ASP A 86 -5.39 -14.34 -12.92
N ASN A 87 -5.55 -13.22 -12.19
CA ASN A 87 -6.69 -12.96 -11.31
C ASN A 87 -7.56 -11.77 -11.80
N SER A 88 -7.42 -11.36 -13.06
CA SER A 88 -8.08 -10.16 -13.60
C SER A 88 -9.59 -10.31 -13.78
N ALA A 89 -10.10 -11.53 -13.98
CA ALA A 89 -11.50 -11.80 -14.30
C ALA A 89 -12.47 -11.56 -13.13
N ASP A 90 -12.00 -11.73 -11.89
CA ASP A 90 -12.83 -11.65 -10.68
C ASP A 90 -12.79 -10.27 -10.01
N LEU A 91 -12.02 -9.31 -10.55
CA LEU A 91 -11.88 -7.98 -9.97
C LEU A 91 -12.92 -7.00 -10.53
N PRO A 92 -13.56 -6.17 -9.69
CA PRO A 92 -14.59 -5.24 -10.14
C PRO A 92 -13.99 -4.20 -11.08
N THR A 93 -14.52 -4.12 -12.29
CA THR A 93 -14.15 -3.10 -13.30
C THR A 93 -14.91 -1.78 -13.09
N ASP A 94 -15.87 -1.75 -12.18
CA ASP A 94 -16.57 -0.54 -11.75
C ASP A 94 -15.60 0.41 -11.01
N PRO A 95 -15.32 1.61 -11.56
CA PRO A 95 -14.43 2.58 -10.92
C PRO A 95 -14.91 3.05 -9.55
N THR A 96 -16.19 2.89 -9.21
CA THR A 96 -16.73 3.24 -7.89
C THR A 96 -16.45 2.19 -6.83
N GLN A 97 -15.96 1.00 -7.21
CA GLN A 97 -15.65 -0.10 -6.29
C GLN A 97 -14.15 -0.32 -6.10
N ASN A 98 -13.33 0.15 -7.04
CA ASN A 98 -11.88 -0.01 -6.98
C ASN A 98 -11.18 1.06 -6.11
N LEU A 99 -10.29 0.64 -5.21
CA LEU A 99 -9.61 1.53 -4.25
C LEU A 99 -8.72 2.61 -4.92
N ILE A 100 -8.09 2.31 -6.05
CA ILE A 100 -7.23 3.25 -6.79
C ILE A 100 -8.08 4.40 -7.33
N THR A 101 -9.19 4.07 -8.00
CA THR A 101 -10.09 5.07 -8.58
C THR A 101 -10.88 5.82 -7.51
N LYS A 102 -11.26 5.15 -6.41
CA LYS A 102 -11.82 5.83 -5.21
C LYS A 102 -10.85 6.86 -4.62
N THR A 103 -9.59 6.47 -4.49
CA THR A 103 -8.54 7.36 -3.96
C THR A 103 -8.28 8.53 -4.90
N ALA A 104 -8.15 8.27 -6.20
CA ALA A 104 -7.99 9.33 -7.20
C ALA A 104 -9.18 10.30 -7.17
N TRP A 105 -10.40 9.77 -7.02
CA TRP A 105 -11.60 10.57 -6.91
C TRP A 105 -11.62 11.47 -5.67
N TYR A 106 -11.23 10.93 -4.51
CA TYR A 106 -11.07 11.73 -3.29
C TYR A 106 -10.14 12.92 -3.51
N VAL A 107 -8.95 12.69 -4.07
CA VAL A 107 -7.98 13.77 -4.34
C VAL A 107 -8.56 14.79 -5.31
N LEU A 108 -9.13 14.36 -6.43
CA LEU A 108 -9.76 15.25 -7.41
C LEU A 108 -10.86 16.11 -6.78
N ARG A 109 -11.73 15.51 -5.98
CA ARG A 109 -12.83 16.20 -5.33
C ARG A 109 -12.38 17.19 -4.27
N ALA A 110 -11.33 16.87 -3.53
CA ALA A 110 -10.69 17.80 -2.59
C ALA A 110 -10.13 19.05 -3.31
N HIS A 111 -9.81 18.92 -4.60
CA HIS A 111 -9.40 20.00 -5.49
C HIS A 111 -10.56 20.60 -6.34
N GLY A 112 -11.82 20.26 -6.06
CA GLY A 112 -13.00 20.84 -6.73
C GLY A 112 -13.35 20.23 -8.09
N TYR A 113 -12.68 19.15 -8.50
CA TYR A 113 -13.02 18.46 -9.75
C TYR A 113 -14.28 17.61 -9.59
N ILE A 114 -15.16 17.65 -10.61
CA ILE A 114 -16.38 16.84 -10.69
C ILE A 114 -16.25 15.65 -11.65
N LYS A 115 -15.11 15.51 -12.32
CA LYS A 115 -14.72 14.39 -13.18
C LYS A 115 -13.24 14.55 -13.54
N PHE A 116 -12.64 13.52 -14.14
CA PHE A 116 -11.29 13.67 -14.67
C PHE A 116 -11.24 14.76 -15.76
N PRO A 117 -10.13 15.52 -15.89
CA PRO A 117 -10.00 16.55 -16.92
C PRO A 117 -10.03 16.01 -18.36
N ARG A 118 -9.64 14.75 -18.53
CA ARG A 118 -9.73 14.00 -19.79
C ARG A 118 -10.40 12.68 -19.52
N LYS A 119 -11.01 12.06 -20.53
CA LYS A 119 -11.34 10.63 -20.42
C LYS A 119 -10.05 9.84 -20.20
N ILE A 120 -10.04 8.96 -19.21
CA ILE A 120 -8.90 8.08 -18.96
C ILE A 120 -9.31 6.62 -19.03
N HIS A 121 -8.42 5.80 -19.57
CA HIS A 121 -8.52 4.36 -19.48
C HIS A 121 -7.34 3.84 -18.68
N VAL A 122 -7.63 3.22 -17.54
CA VAL A 122 -6.64 2.71 -16.60
C VAL A 122 -6.58 1.19 -16.73
N THR A 123 -5.43 0.67 -17.12
CA THR A 123 -5.15 -0.76 -17.09
C THR A 123 -4.25 -1.08 -15.90
N VAL A 124 -4.74 -1.89 -14.97
CA VAL A 124 -4.09 -2.26 -13.72
C VAL A 124 -3.39 -3.61 -13.89
N ALA A 125 -2.05 -3.60 -13.82
CA ALA A 125 -1.24 -4.80 -13.74
C ALA A 125 -0.69 -4.91 -12.31
N ASN A 126 -1.30 -5.77 -11.49
CA ASN A 126 -0.91 -5.93 -10.09
C ASN A 126 -0.20 -7.26 -9.85
N ALA A 127 1.12 -7.22 -9.66
CA ALA A 127 1.89 -8.40 -9.26
C ALA A 127 1.89 -8.63 -7.74
N ILE A 128 1.37 -7.68 -6.96
CA ILE A 128 1.36 -7.72 -5.50
C ILE A 128 0.17 -8.58 -5.01
N PRO A 129 0.41 -9.65 -4.22
CA PRO A 129 -0.66 -10.51 -3.72
C PRO A 129 -1.65 -9.76 -2.82
N LEU A 130 -2.93 -9.75 -3.22
CA LEU A 130 -4.02 -9.07 -2.50
C LEU A 130 -4.32 -9.73 -1.16
N GLY A 131 -4.42 -8.93 -0.10
CA GLY A 131 -4.81 -9.41 1.23
C GLY A 131 -3.82 -10.40 1.85
N ARG A 132 -2.54 -10.37 1.42
CA ARG A 132 -1.50 -11.29 1.90
C ARG A 132 -0.44 -10.66 2.80
N GLY A 133 -0.52 -9.37 3.13
CA GLY A 133 0.47 -8.70 3.98
C GLY A 133 1.69 -8.12 3.26
N LEU A 134 1.65 -7.97 1.93
CA LEU A 134 2.68 -7.30 1.11
C LEU A 134 2.29 -5.87 0.70
N GLY A 135 1.55 -5.17 1.57
CA GLY A 135 1.29 -3.74 1.40
C GLY A 135 0.39 -3.36 0.22
N SER A 136 -0.33 -4.31 -0.40
CA SER A 136 -1.12 -4.04 -1.61
C SER A 136 -2.16 -2.92 -1.44
N SER A 137 -2.74 -2.74 -0.26
CA SER A 137 -3.66 -1.62 0.03
C SER A 137 -2.93 -0.28 -0.05
N GLY A 138 -1.83 -0.14 0.70
CA GLY A 138 -0.99 1.05 0.68
C GLY A 138 -0.48 1.40 -0.72
N SER A 139 -0.01 0.41 -1.48
CA SER A 139 0.42 0.63 -2.86
C SER A 139 -0.72 1.11 -3.77
N ALA A 140 -1.93 0.56 -3.60
CA ALA A 140 -3.12 1.00 -4.36
C ALA A 140 -3.56 2.43 -4.01
N VAL A 141 -3.49 2.80 -2.73
CA VAL A 141 -3.77 4.17 -2.27
C VAL A 141 -2.74 5.14 -2.88
N VAL A 142 -1.45 4.86 -2.76
CA VAL A 142 -0.39 5.69 -3.37
C VAL A 142 -0.59 5.81 -4.89
N ALA A 143 -0.92 4.71 -5.57
CA ALA A 143 -1.19 4.71 -7.00
C ALA A 143 -2.39 5.61 -7.37
N GLY A 144 -3.45 5.61 -6.56
CA GLY A 144 -4.61 6.47 -6.76
C GLY A 144 -4.30 7.95 -6.55
N VAL A 145 -3.50 8.29 -5.54
CA VAL A 145 -3.08 9.69 -5.31
C VAL A 145 -2.22 10.17 -6.49
N LEU A 146 -1.28 9.35 -6.95
CA LEU A 146 -0.46 9.65 -8.12
C LEU A 146 -1.29 9.76 -9.40
N LEU A 147 -2.32 8.91 -9.58
CA LEU A 147 -3.23 8.95 -10.71
C LEU A 147 -3.95 10.31 -10.80
N ALA A 148 -4.52 10.79 -9.69
CA ALA A 148 -5.14 12.10 -9.64
C ALA A 148 -4.14 13.24 -9.88
N ASN A 149 -2.96 13.16 -9.23
CA ASN A 149 -1.91 14.16 -9.37
C ASN A 149 -1.47 14.32 -10.83
N ALA A 150 -1.24 13.20 -11.54
CA ALA A 150 -0.83 13.20 -12.93
C ALA A 150 -1.99 13.58 -13.88
N ALA A 151 -3.16 12.97 -13.73
CA ALA A 151 -4.29 13.19 -14.64
C ALA A 151 -4.85 14.63 -14.58
N ALA A 152 -4.74 15.30 -13.43
CA ALA A 152 -5.15 16.69 -13.26
C ALA A 152 -3.98 17.69 -13.15
N ASN A 153 -2.74 17.24 -13.36
CA ASN A 153 -1.53 18.07 -13.28
C ASN A 153 -1.52 18.94 -12.01
N LEU A 154 -1.82 18.33 -10.86
CA LEU A 154 -1.96 19.04 -9.57
C LEU A 154 -0.60 19.49 -9.00
N ARG A 155 0.50 18.87 -9.45
CA ARG A 155 1.88 19.16 -9.04
C ARG A 155 2.08 19.10 -7.52
N LEU A 156 1.44 18.12 -6.89
CA LEU A 156 1.56 17.90 -5.45
C LEU A 156 2.99 17.49 -5.09
N THR A 157 3.50 18.06 -3.98
CA THR A 157 4.78 17.65 -3.40
C THR A 157 4.68 16.27 -2.78
N GLN A 158 5.81 15.59 -2.57
CA GLN A 158 5.84 14.26 -1.94
C GLN A 158 5.18 14.24 -0.55
N ALA A 159 5.42 15.27 0.27
CA ALA A 159 4.76 15.42 1.57
C ALA A 159 3.23 15.53 1.42
N ARG A 160 2.75 16.28 0.42
CA ARG A 160 1.32 16.45 0.17
C ARG A 160 0.68 15.17 -0.38
N LEU A 161 1.39 14.41 -1.21
CA LEU A 161 0.96 13.09 -1.66
C LEU A 161 0.79 12.14 -0.46
N LEU A 162 1.75 12.13 0.46
CA LEU A 162 1.71 11.31 1.67
C LEU A 162 0.53 11.69 2.57
N ASP A 163 0.31 12.99 2.80
CA ASP A 163 -0.81 13.45 3.62
C ASP A 163 -2.18 13.02 3.03
N PHE A 164 -2.34 13.00 1.70
CA PHE A 164 -3.56 12.47 1.04
C PHE A 164 -3.69 10.96 1.18
N ALA A 165 -2.59 10.23 1.02
CA ALA A 165 -2.60 8.79 1.17
C ALA A 165 -2.91 8.37 2.61
N LEU A 166 -2.39 9.10 3.60
CA LEU A 166 -2.64 8.89 5.03
C LEU A 166 -4.06 9.19 5.47
N ALA A 167 -4.73 10.13 4.80
CA ALA A 167 -6.15 10.39 5.03
C ALA A 167 -7.01 9.14 4.75
N ILE A 168 -6.53 8.22 3.90
CA ILE A 168 -7.19 6.97 3.53
C ILE A 168 -6.62 5.79 4.33
N GLU A 169 -5.31 5.59 4.28
CA GLU A 169 -4.61 4.52 4.99
C GLU A 169 -3.98 5.11 6.25
N ARG A 170 -4.51 4.74 7.42
CA ARG A 170 -4.11 5.35 8.70
C ARG A 170 -2.70 4.99 9.16
N HIS A 171 -2.07 4.03 8.50
CA HIS A 171 -0.76 3.51 8.87
C HIS A 171 0.31 4.12 7.95
N PRO A 172 1.31 4.82 8.51
CA PRO A 172 2.28 5.55 7.72
C PRO A 172 3.37 4.65 7.15
N ASP A 173 3.65 3.52 7.77
CA ASP A 173 4.69 2.55 7.41
C ASP A 173 4.61 2.09 5.95
N ASN A 174 3.51 1.45 5.55
CA ASN A 174 3.34 0.91 4.20
C ASN A 174 3.27 2.02 3.15
N VAL A 175 2.57 3.11 3.44
CA VAL A 175 2.35 4.22 2.49
C VAL A 175 3.63 5.00 2.25
N SER A 176 4.37 5.30 3.33
CA SER A 176 5.65 6.00 3.24
C SER A 176 6.66 5.15 2.50
N ALA A 177 6.78 3.85 2.82
CA ALA A 177 7.67 2.97 2.07
C ALA A 177 7.27 2.87 0.59
N ALA A 178 5.98 2.77 0.28
CA ALA A 178 5.50 2.66 -1.10
C ALA A 178 5.80 3.93 -1.91
N LEU A 179 5.62 5.11 -1.30
CA LEU A 179 5.83 6.39 -1.96
C LEU A 179 7.31 6.77 -2.08
N LEU A 180 8.09 6.56 -1.01
CA LEU A 180 9.47 7.04 -0.89
C LEU A 180 10.50 6.02 -1.36
N GLY A 181 10.20 4.73 -1.22
CA GLY A 181 11.15 3.65 -1.47
C GLY A 181 12.14 3.41 -0.32
N GLY A 182 12.86 2.31 -0.43
CA GLY A 182 13.87 1.90 0.53
C GLY A 182 13.29 1.49 1.88
N PHE A 183 14.11 1.62 2.92
CA PHE A 183 13.77 1.39 4.31
C PHE A 183 13.43 2.71 4.98
N VAL A 184 12.25 2.81 5.60
CA VAL A 184 11.69 4.06 6.12
C VAL A 184 11.19 3.85 7.54
N ALA A 185 11.44 4.83 8.41
CA ALA A 185 10.69 4.99 9.66
C ALA A 185 9.76 6.20 9.53
N SER A 186 8.53 6.07 10.01
CA SER A 186 7.51 7.11 9.90
C SER A 186 6.60 7.15 11.12
N TYR A 187 6.05 8.32 11.42
CA TYR A 187 5.08 8.49 12.50
C TYR A 187 4.10 9.62 12.17
N LEU A 188 2.97 9.62 12.87
CA LEU A 188 1.87 10.57 12.69
C LEU A 188 1.98 11.70 13.74
N MET A 189 1.65 12.93 13.36
CA MET A 189 1.68 14.08 14.28
C MET A 189 0.42 14.10 15.18
N ASP A 190 0.51 14.58 16.42
CA ASP A 190 -0.57 14.51 17.42
C ASP A 190 -1.91 15.11 16.94
N ASP A 191 -1.88 16.28 16.30
CA ASP A 191 -3.09 16.96 15.76
C ASP A 191 -3.75 16.19 14.60
N SER A 192 -3.01 15.26 14.02
CA SER A 192 -3.49 14.41 12.94
C SER A 192 -4.28 13.22 13.52
N MET A 193 -3.92 12.66 14.67
CA MET A 193 -4.59 11.46 15.22
C MET A 193 -6.06 11.67 15.57
N ALA A 194 -6.44 12.88 15.97
CA ALA A 194 -7.82 13.24 16.26
C ALA A 194 -8.68 13.56 15.02
N SER A 195 -8.05 13.84 13.86
CA SER A 195 -8.73 14.31 12.64
C SER A 195 -8.90 13.24 11.56
N HIS A 196 -8.38 12.02 11.77
CA HIS A 196 -8.52 10.90 10.82
C HIS A 196 -9.86 10.19 10.96
N THR A 197 -10.93 10.83 10.49
CA THR A 197 -12.22 10.17 10.32
C THR A 197 -12.72 10.46 8.91
N ARG A 198 -12.94 9.38 8.13
CA ARG A 198 -13.85 9.32 6.98
C ARG A 198 -13.45 9.95 5.64
N ALA A 199 -12.17 10.07 5.22
CA ALA A 199 -11.89 10.58 3.86
C ALA A 199 -12.66 9.85 2.73
N LEU A 200 -12.60 8.51 2.72
CA LEU A 200 -13.38 7.71 1.76
C LEU A 200 -14.88 7.65 2.11
N GLU A 201 -15.25 7.55 3.38
CA GLU A 201 -16.67 7.51 3.81
C GLU A 201 -17.40 8.85 3.57
N GLU A 202 -16.69 9.98 3.59
CA GLU A 202 -17.18 11.32 3.23
C GLU A 202 -17.31 11.46 1.71
N THR A 203 -16.43 10.79 0.95
CA THR A 203 -16.41 10.81 -0.52
C THR A 203 -17.37 9.78 -1.14
N PHE A 204 -17.69 8.71 -0.41
CA PHE A 204 -18.50 7.58 -0.86
C PHE A 204 -19.43 7.13 0.27
N GLN A 205 -20.74 7.26 0.06
CA GLN A 205 -21.74 6.80 1.02
C GLN A 205 -22.13 5.34 0.75
N PRO A 206 -22.40 4.52 1.79
CA PRO A 206 -23.05 3.24 1.60
C PRO A 206 -24.39 3.44 0.89
N SER A 207 -24.70 2.65 -0.14
CA SER A 207 -26.03 2.68 -0.75
C SER A 207 -27.07 2.19 0.26
N ASP A 208 -28.18 2.90 0.44
CA ASP A 208 -29.32 2.50 1.29
C ASP A 208 -30.04 1.19 0.85
N GLN A 209 -29.48 0.43 -0.09
CA GLN A 209 -30.03 -0.84 -0.57
C GLN A 209 -29.35 -2.04 0.11
N GLY A 210 -29.75 -2.28 1.36
CA GLY A 210 -29.81 -3.56 2.09
C GLY A 210 -28.81 -4.71 1.80
N ASN A 211 -28.07 -5.07 2.87
CA ASN A 211 -27.67 -6.43 3.26
C ASN A 211 -27.10 -7.35 2.15
N SER A 212 -25.97 -6.98 1.57
CA SER A 212 -24.98 -7.97 1.09
C SER A 212 -23.58 -7.37 1.13
N ALA A 213 -22.54 -8.16 1.39
CA ALA A 213 -21.15 -7.67 1.50
C ALA A 213 -20.54 -7.22 0.15
N THR A 214 -21.36 -6.78 -0.80
CA THR A 214 -21.03 -6.27 -2.14
C THR A 214 -21.73 -4.93 -2.43
N ASP A 215 -21.91 -4.10 -1.41
CA ASP A 215 -22.63 -2.82 -1.54
C ASP A 215 -21.85 -1.83 -2.41
N ALA A 216 -22.45 -1.47 -3.55
CA ALA A 216 -21.96 -0.45 -4.46
C ALA A 216 -21.99 0.92 -3.76
N TYR A 217 -20.80 1.45 -3.46
CA TYR A 217 -20.67 2.76 -2.85
C TYR A 217 -21.05 3.86 -3.86
N ALA A 218 -22.06 4.66 -3.55
CA ALA A 218 -22.40 5.83 -4.35
C ALA A 218 -21.47 7.00 -3.97
N PRO A 219 -20.89 7.74 -4.94
CA PRO A 219 -20.13 8.92 -4.63
C PRO A 219 -21.01 9.93 -3.87
N SER A 220 -20.46 10.45 -2.77
CA SER A 220 -21.11 11.39 -1.89
C SER A 220 -21.29 12.74 -2.58
N ALA A 221 -22.44 13.32 -2.28
CA ALA A 221 -22.80 14.70 -2.55
C ALA A 221 -21.83 15.71 -1.89
N ILE A 222 -21.13 15.33 -0.82
CA ILE A 222 -20.33 16.28 -0.04
C ILE A 222 -18.92 16.37 -0.62
N ALA A 223 -18.38 17.60 -0.68
CA ALA A 223 -16.97 17.83 -0.99
C ALA A 223 -16.13 17.21 0.13
N PRO A 224 -15.25 16.24 -0.15
CA PRO A 224 -14.38 15.74 0.89
C PRO A 224 -13.43 16.82 1.34
N ARG A 225 -13.15 16.85 2.65
CA ARG A 225 -12.27 17.86 3.23
C ARG A 225 -10.85 17.65 2.73
N MET A 226 -10.18 18.77 2.41
CA MET A 226 -8.74 18.78 2.19
C MET A 226 -8.04 18.25 3.45
N PRO A 227 -7.19 17.21 3.33
CA PRO A 227 -6.49 16.71 4.51
C PRO A 227 -5.52 17.78 5.05
N PRO A 228 -5.29 17.84 6.37
CA PRO A 228 -4.30 18.74 6.94
C PRO A 228 -2.93 18.56 6.27
N SER A 229 -2.11 19.60 6.32
CA SER A 229 -0.72 19.53 5.86
C SER A 229 0.19 19.03 6.95
N ASN A 230 1.20 18.24 6.58
CA ASN A 230 2.21 17.71 7.50
C ASN A 230 1.61 16.79 8.57
N THR A 231 0.73 15.86 8.18
CA THR A 231 0.12 14.89 9.11
C THR A 231 1.11 13.84 9.60
N SER A 232 2.25 13.69 8.91
CA SER A 232 3.29 12.75 9.26
C SER A 232 4.69 13.32 9.11
N ARG A 233 5.64 12.56 9.68
CA ARG A 233 7.07 12.72 9.50
C ARG A 233 7.68 11.37 9.21
N TYR A 234 8.76 11.39 8.45
CA TYR A 234 9.49 10.18 8.08
C TYR A 234 10.99 10.46 8.01
N VAL A 235 11.76 9.39 8.06
CA VAL A 235 13.18 9.37 7.78
C VAL A 235 13.50 8.14 6.93
N GLN A 236 14.31 8.33 5.89
CA GLN A 236 14.85 7.22 5.11
C GLN A 236 16.08 6.68 5.84
N LEU A 237 16.06 5.39 6.13
CA LEU A 237 17.09 4.68 6.87
C LEU A 237 18.06 4.03 5.89
N ALA A 238 19.30 3.81 6.35
CA ALA A 238 20.29 3.08 5.59
C ALA A 238 19.89 1.59 5.47
N TRP A 239 20.26 0.97 4.36
CA TRP A 239 20.02 -0.44 4.09
C TRP A 239 21.28 -1.06 3.48
N ALA A 240 21.75 -2.16 4.06
CA ALA A 240 22.88 -2.90 3.52
C ALA A 240 22.46 -3.66 2.25
N SER A 241 23.16 -3.41 1.15
CA SER A 241 22.86 -3.95 -0.19
C SER A 241 22.89 -5.49 -0.28
N GLU A 242 23.58 -6.13 0.65
CA GLU A 242 23.73 -7.57 0.78
C GLU A 242 22.44 -8.24 1.27
N ILE A 243 21.55 -7.48 1.91
CA ILE A 243 20.31 -8.00 2.49
C ILE A 243 19.22 -8.05 1.43
N ARG A 244 18.65 -9.24 1.24
CA ARG A 244 17.40 -9.47 0.49
C ARG A 244 16.34 -10.09 1.38
N ALA A 245 15.09 -10.01 0.95
CA ALA A 245 13.95 -10.59 1.67
C ALA A 245 13.43 -11.83 0.96
N VAL A 246 13.32 -12.94 1.67
CA VAL A 246 12.54 -14.10 1.24
C VAL A 246 11.12 -13.92 1.78
N ALA A 247 10.18 -13.57 0.91
CA ALA A 247 8.77 -13.44 1.26
C ALA A 247 8.05 -14.78 1.06
N VAL A 248 7.56 -15.36 2.15
CA VAL A 248 6.86 -16.65 2.18
C VAL A 248 5.38 -16.36 2.40
N ILE A 249 4.55 -16.74 1.42
CA ILE A 249 3.18 -16.29 1.25
C ILE A 249 2.24 -17.51 1.37
N PRO A 250 1.64 -17.74 2.55
CA PRO A 250 0.68 -18.81 2.76
C PRO A 250 -0.57 -18.63 1.90
N GLN A 251 -1.18 -19.73 1.43
CA GLN A 251 -2.36 -19.74 0.57
C GLN A 251 -3.68 -19.49 1.30
N PHE A 252 -3.73 -18.47 2.15
CA PHE A 252 -4.95 -17.96 2.75
C PHE A 252 -4.87 -16.45 2.95
N GLN A 253 -6.00 -15.80 3.23
CA GLN A 253 -6.06 -14.37 3.53
C GLN A 253 -6.32 -14.15 5.02
N LEU A 254 -5.69 -13.12 5.57
CA LEU A 254 -5.94 -12.64 6.93
C LEU A 254 -6.30 -11.16 6.85
N SER A 255 -7.49 -10.79 7.32
CA SER A 255 -7.90 -9.39 7.30
C SER A 255 -7.13 -8.59 8.35
N THR A 256 -6.75 -7.35 8.00
CA THR A 256 -6.07 -6.43 8.93
C THR A 256 -6.89 -6.18 10.19
N ALA A 257 -8.22 -6.10 10.07
CA ALA A 257 -9.13 -5.95 11.20
C ALA A 257 -9.03 -7.13 12.19
N LYS A 258 -9.01 -8.38 11.69
CA LYS A 258 -8.86 -9.57 12.53
C LYS A 258 -7.48 -9.60 13.21
N ALA A 259 -6.42 -9.27 12.48
CA ALA A 259 -5.05 -9.20 13.02
C ALA A 259 -4.85 -8.09 14.06
N ARG A 260 -5.60 -6.98 13.96
CA ARG A 260 -5.64 -5.90 14.96
C ARG A 260 -6.45 -6.27 16.19
N ALA A 261 -7.59 -6.93 16.00
CA ALA A 261 -8.47 -7.34 17.10
C ALA A 261 -7.81 -8.35 18.05
N ALA A 262 -6.76 -9.05 17.60
CA ALA A 262 -5.97 -9.95 18.43
C ALA A 262 -5.01 -9.23 19.42
N LEU A 263 -4.74 -7.93 19.22
CA LEU A 263 -3.81 -7.19 20.05
C LEU A 263 -4.45 -6.81 21.40
N PRO A 264 -3.69 -6.86 22.51
CA PRO A 264 -4.20 -6.46 23.81
C PRO A 264 -4.41 -4.94 23.86
N GLN A 265 -5.28 -4.51 24.77
CA GLN A 265 -5.47 -3.09 25.04
C GLN A 265 -4.32 -2.48 25.85
N ASN A 266 -3.60 -3.30 26.61
CA ASN A 266 -2.52 -2.87 27.50
C ASN A 266 -1.31 -3.79 27.34
N TYR A 267 -0.12 -3.21 27.44
CA TYR A 267 1.15 -3.93 27.42
C TYR A 267 1.86 -3.79 28.76
N SER A 268 2.67 -4.78 29.12
CA SER A 268 3.52 -4.64 30.30
C SER A 268 4.63 -3.62 30.01
N ARG A 269 5.11 -2.95 31.06
CA ARG A 269 6.30 -2.09 30.94
C ARG A 269 7.51 -2.86 30.41
N GLY A 270 7.64 -4.13 30.79
CA GLY A 270 8.72 -5.00 30.32
C GLY A 270 8.71 -5.20 28.81
N ASP A 271 7.53 -5.49 28.25
CA ASP A 271 7.37 -5.73 26.81
C ASP A 271 7.59 -4.46 25.99
N LEU A 272 7.12 -3.31 26.47
CA LEU A 272 7.36 -2.03 25.81
C LEU A 272 8.84 -1.66 25.84
N VAL A 273 9.51 -1.77 26.99
CA VAL A 273 10.97 -1.54 27.10
C VAL A 273 11.72 -2.52 26.20
N PHE A 274 11.28 -3.78 26.13
CA PHE A 274 11.84 -4.77 25.24
C PHE A 274 11.81 -4.27 23.79
N ASN A 275 10.63 -3.92 23.26
CA ASN A 275 10.50 -3.45 21.88
C ASN A 275 11.27 -2.16 21.59
N LEU A 276 11.23 -1.18 22.50
CA LEU A 276 11.93 0.09 22.34
C LEU A 276 13.45 -0.09 22.20
N GLN A 277 14.04 -1.01 22.96
CA GLN A 277 15.46 -1.36 22.82
C GLN A 277 15.76 -1.94 21.43
N ARG A 278 14.92 -2.86 20.94
CA ARG A 278 15.15 -3.57 19.68
C ARG A 278 14.98 -2.64 18.49
N VAL A 279 13.91 -1.85 18.44
CA VAL A 279 13.68 -0.91 17.32
C VAL A 279 14.80 0.14 17.21
N ALA A 280 15.33 0.63 18.34
CA ALA A 280 16.44 1.58 18.35
C ALA A 280 17.72 0.98 17.73
N VAL A 281 18.01 -0.29 18.01
CA VAL A 281 19.17 -1.00 17.44
C VAL A 281 18.91 -1.38 15.98
N LEU A 282 17.73 -1.92 15.66
CA LEU A 282 17.39 -2.46 14.36
C LEU A 282 17.54 -1.44 13.23
N THR A 283 17.08 -0.20 13.47
CA THR A 283 17.14 0.89 12.48
C THR A 283 18.57 1.26 12.06
N HIS A 284 19.56 0.97 12.91
CA HIS A 284 20.97 1.13 12.59
C HIS A 284 21.61 -0.15 12.04
N ALA A 285 21.32 -1.30 12.67
CA ALA A 285 21.91 -2.58 12.33
C ALA A 285 21.63 -3.00 10.87
N LEU A 286 20.42 -2.77 10.36
CA LEU A 286 20.05 -3.08 8.96
C LEU A 286 20.80 -2.23 7.92
N GLY A 287 21.44 -1.12 8.34
CA GLY A 287 22.24 -0.26 7.47
C GLY A 287 23.74 -0.56 7.49
N GLN A 288 24.20 -1.49 8.33
CA GLN A 288 25.63 -1.80 8.48
C GLN A 288 26.09 -2.85 7.45
N SER A 289 27.27 -2.60 6.87
CA SER A 289 27.94 -3.52 5.94
C SER A 289 29.34 -3.86 6.48
N PRO A 290 29.68 -5.16 6.67
CA PRO A 290 28.81 -6.31 6.47
C PRO A 290 27.69 -6.40 7.53
N PRO A 291 26.52 -6.99 7.22
CA PRO A 291 25.45 -7.17 8.20
C PRO A 291 25.86 -8.09 9.37
N ASP A 292 25.60 -7.65 10.60
CA ASP A 292 25.78 -8.49 11.80
C ASP A 292 24.52 -9.34 12.02
N ALA A 293 24.61 -10.63 11.69
CA ALA A 293 23.48 -11.55 11.73
C ALA A 293 22.91 -11.74 13.14
N VAL A 294 23.77 -11.84 14.17
CA VAL A 294 23.32 -12.07 15.55
C VAL A 294 22.63 -10.82 16.09
N LEU A 295 23.22 -9.65 15.83
CA LEU A 295 22.63 -8.37 16.22
C LEU A 295 21.27 -8.14 15.56
N ILE A 296 21.17 -8.38 14.25
CA ILE A 296 19.92 -8.19 13.51
C ILE A 296 18.86 -9.18 13.99
N SER A 297 19.21 -10.45 14.19
CA SER A 297 18.28 -11.49 14.66
C SER A 297 17.65 -11.11 16.01
N GLU A 298 18.48 -10.72 16.98
CA GLU A 298 17.99 -10.27 18.29
C GLU A 298 17.20 -8.96 18.20
N ALA A 299 17.62 -8.04 17.33
CA ALA A 299 16.93 -6.77 17.11
C ALA A 299 15.61 -6.90 16.33
N MET A 300 15.36 -8.01 15.63
CA MET A 300 14.09 -8.27 14.95
C MET A 300 13.01 -8.90 15.84
N ARG A 301 13.35 -9.24 17.10
CA ARG A 301 12.38 -9.82 18.04
C ARG A 301 11.33 -8.81 18.46
N ASP A 302 10.11 -9.28 18.68
CA ASP A 302 8.94 -8.45 18.98
C ASP A 302 8.10 -9.05 20.13
N GLN A 303 7.59 -8.17 20.99
CA GLN A 303 6.67 -8.47 22.08
C GLN A 303 5.37 -7.64 21.99
N VAL A 304 5.18 -6.82 20.94
CA VAL A 304 4.03 -5.93 20.82
C VAL A 304 2.93 -6.50 19.94
N HIS A 305 3.24 -7.21 18.85
CA HIS A 305 2.20 -7.67 17.91
C HIS A 305 2.34 -9.11 17.47
N GLN A 306 3.56 -9.62 17.27
CA GLN A 306 3.78 -10.97 16.78
C GLN A 306 3.26 -12.03 17.76
N PRO A 307 3.55 -12.00 19.08
CA PRO A 307 3.06 -13.03 20.01
C PRO A 307 1.54 -13.20 19.98
N TYR A 308 0.82 -12.10 19.77
CA TYR A 308 -0.64 -12.07 19.70
C TYR A 308 -1.20 -12.49 18.34
N ARG A 309 -0.40 -12.43 17.28
CA ARG A 309 -0.78 -12.79 15.91
C ARG A 309 -0.33 -14.20 15.52
N THR A 310 0.62 -14.80 16.25
CA THR A 310 1.13 -16.14 15.93
C THR A 310 0.03 -17.19 15.85
N GLY A 311 -0.95 -17.16 16.75
CA GLY A 311 -2.09 -18.08 16.74
C GLY A 311 -3.02 -17.96 15.52
N LEU A 312 -2.89 -16.90 14.72
CA LEU A 312 -3.68 -16.67 13.50
C LEU A 312 -3.04 -17.28 12.24
N ILE A 313 -1.76 -17.68 12.32
CA ILE A 313 -0.96 -18.07 11.16
C ILE A 313 -0.26 -19.40 11.48
N PRO A 314 -0.74 -20.53 10.94
CA PRO A 314 -0.13 -21.84 11.18
C PRO A 314 1.36 -21.84 10.77
N GLY A 315 2.24 -22.34 11.63
CA GLY A 315 3.68 -22.41 11.39
C GLY A 315 4.45 -21.11 11.66
N LEU A 316 3.81 -19.98 11.98
CA LEU A 316 4.53 -18.72 12.24
C LEU A 316 5.47 -18.82 13.45
N GLN A 317 5.04 -19.43 14.57
CA GLN A 317 5.91 -19.59 15.75
C GLN A 317 7.18 -20.35 15.39
N GLN A 318 7.00 -21.45 14.67
CA GLN A 318 8.08 -22.31 14.23
C GLN A 318 9.06 -21.56 13.33
N LEU A 319 8.57 -20.75 12.39
CA LEU A 319 9.44 -19.91 11.55
C LEU A 319 10.23 -18.89 12.38
N LEU A 320 9.58 -18.22 13.35
CA LEU A 320 10.24 -17.23 14.21
C LEU A 320 11.34 -17.86 15.07
N ASP A 321 11.16 -19.10 15.53
CA ASP A 321 12.10 -19.79 16.41
C ASP A 321 13.23 -20.50 15.64
N GLU A 322 12.94 -21.07 14.46
CA GLU A 322 13.89 -21.91 13.71
C GLU A 322 14.67 -21.17 12.63
N PHE A 323 14.19 -20.01 12.14
CA PHE A 323 14.87 -19.23 11.10
C PHE A 323 15.68 -18.11 11.74
N VAL A 324 16.73 -18.54 12.44
CA VAL A 324 17.74 -17.72 13.09
C VAL A 324 19.14 -18.04 12.53
N PRO A 325 20.12 -17.13 12.65
CA PRO A 325 21.45 -17.31 12.07
C PRO A 325 22.17 -18.60 12.50
N GLU A 326 21.94 -19.06 13.72
CA GLU A 326 22.55 -20.26 14.30
C GLU A 326 22.05 -21.55 13.65
N GLU A 327 20.79 -21.56 13.20
CA GLU A 327 20.10 -22.75 12.68
C GLU A 327 20.02 -22.78 11.14
N VAL A 328 20.02 -21.60 10.51
CA VAL A 328 19.88 -21.47 9.06
C VAL A 328 20.95 -20.52 8.50
N PRO A 329 22.02 -21.05 7.89
CA PRO A 329 23.10 -20.24 7.33
C PRO A 329 22.60 -19.21 6.32
N GLY A 330 22.99 -17.95 6.53
CA GLY A 330 22.63 -16.81 5.67
C GLY A 330 21.39 -16.05 6.13
N VAL A 331 20.59 -16.58 7.06
CA VAL A 331 19.47 -15.85 7.67
C VAL A 331 20.00 -14.79 8.64
N LEU A 332 19.36 -13.62 8.61
CA LEU A 332 19.58 -12.52 9.55
C LEU A 332 18.44 -12.39 10.56
N GLY A 333 17.22 -12.76 10.18
CA GLY A 333 16.07 -12.75 11.08
C GLY A 333 14.75 -12.91 10.34
N THR A 334 13.71 -13.23 11.10
CA THR A 334 12.38 -13.56 10.58
C THR A 334 11.31 -12.75 11.27
N CYS A 335 10.35 -12.23 10.50
CA CYS A 335 9.24 -11.45 11.05
C CYS A 335 7.97 -11.60 10.23
N LEU A 336 6.84 -11.26 10.87
CA LEU A 336 5.57 -11.12 10.19
C LEU A 336 5.56 -9.89 9.27
N SER A 337 5.10 -10.05 8.02
CA SER A 337 4.94 -8.94 7.08
C SER A 337 3.68 -8.13 7.40
N GLY A 338 3.83 -6.97 8.04
CA GLY A 338 2.70 -6.15 8.46
C GLY A 338 1.75 -6.92 9.38
N ALA A 339 0.49 -7.09 8.94
CA ALA A 339 -0.53 -7.87 9.65
C ALA A 339 -0.57 -9.36 9.27
N GLY A 340 0.22 -9.78 8.27
CA GLY A 340 0.23 -11.16 7.77
C GLY A 340 -0.76 -11.45 6.62
N PRO A 341 -0.85 -12.73 6.20
CA PRO A 341 -0.13 -13.89 6.72
C PRO A 341 1.28 -14.10 6.13
N THR A 342 1.74 -13.25 5.20
CA THR A 342 3.11 -13.37 4.67
C THR A 342 4.16 -13.21 5.77
N VAL A 343 5.20 -14.03 5.71
CA VAL A 343 6.39 -13.95 6.57
C VAL A 343 7.57 -13.48 5.74
N ILE A 344 8.35 -12.55 6.29
CA ILE A 344 9.60 -12.07 5.70
C ILE A 344 10.76 -12.71 6.46
N ILE A 345 11.69 -13.30 5.72
CA ILE A 345 12.97 -13.76 6.23
C ILE A 345 14.06 -12.92 5.56
N LEU A 346 14.79 -12.12 6.33
CA LEU A 346 15.93 -11.36 5.83
C LEU A 346 17.16 -12.26 5.76
N ALA A 347 17.88 -12.23 4.65
CA ALA A 347 19.04 -13.09 4.43
C ALA A 347 20.06 -12.47 3.47
N THR A 348 21.33 -12.85 3.64
CA THR A 348 22.46 -12.43 2.78
C THR A 348 22.89 -13.48 1.77
N ALA A 349 22.46 -14.73 1.94
CA ALA A 349 22.77 -15.86 1.07
C ALA A 349 21.71 -16.95 1.18
N ASN A 350 21.84 -18.00 0.35
CA ASN A 350 21.02 -19.23 0.42
C ASN A 350 19.50 -19.01 0.25
N TRP A 351 19.09 -17.95 -0.44
CA TRP A 351 17.68 -17.53 -0.52
C TRP A 351 16.73 -18.63 -1.02
N ASP A 352 17.11 -19.40 -2.03
CA ASP A 352 16.28 -20.49 -2.56
C ASP A 352 16.11 -21.65 -1.56
N THR A 353 17.17 -22.01 -0.86
CA THR A 353 17.14 -23.05 0.19
C THR A 353 16.29 -22.58 1.37
N ILE A 354 16.44 -21.34 1.80
CA ILE A 354 15.62 -20.71 2.85
C ILE A 354 14.14 -20.72 2.43
N ALA A 355 13.85 -20.30 1.19
CA ALA A 355 12.50 -20.31 0.63
C ALA A 355 11.88 -21.71 0.62
N GLN A 356 12.65 -22.72 0.21
CA GLN A 356 12.19 -24.11 0.21
C GLN A 356 11.91 -24.64 1.63
N LYS A 357 12.83 -24.41 2.57
CA LYS A 357 12.66 -24.81 3.98
C LYS A 357 11.41 -24.15 4.58
N ALA A 358 11.22 -22.85 4.36
CA ALA A 358 10.08 -22.13 4.92
C ALA A 358 8.73 -22.58 4.33
N ARG A 359 8.70 -22.92 3.04
CA ARG A 359 7.52 -23.54 2.41
C ARG A 359 7.21 -24.91 3.02
N GLN A 360 8.23 -25.71 3.31
CA GLN A 360 8.06 -26.99 4.00
C GLN A 360 7.51 -26.81 5.42
N THR A 361 7.99 -25.81 6.16
CA THR A 361 7.46 -25.46 7.49
C THR A 361 5.95 -25.17 7.43
N PHE A 362 5.49 -24.35 6.47
CA PHE A 362 4.04 -24.14 6.28
C PHE A 362 3.31 -25.42 5.89
N ALA A 363 3.87 -26.23 4.99
CA ALA A 363 3.25 -27.48 4.55
C ALA A 363 3.08 -28.49 5.69
N LEU A 364 4.07 -28.62 6.58
CA LEU A 364 3.99 -29.43 7.80
C LEU A 364 2.90 -28.95 8.76
N ASN A 365 2.61 -27.65 8.73
CA ASN A 365 1.52 -27.03 9.48
C ASN A 365 0.20 -26.99 8.69
N GLY A 366 0.07 -27.77 7.61
CA GLY A 366 -1.17 -27.95 6.85
C GLY A 366 -1.53 -26.80 5.92
N VAL A 367 -0.59 -25.92 5.59
CA VAL A 367 -0.83 -24.76 4.72
C VAL A 367 0.13 -24.77 3.54
N GLU A 368 -0.39 -24.69 2.32
CA GLU A 368 0.45 -24.47 1.15
C GLU A 368 0.98 -23.04 1.14
N ALA A 369 2.24 -22.83 0.78
CA ALA A 369 2.83 -21.51 0.64
C ALA A 369 3.63 -21.36 -0.67
N LYS A 370 3.59 -20.16 -1.23
CA LYS A 370 4.52 -19.71 -2.28
C LYS A 370 5.66 -18.94 -1.62
N ALA A 371 6.83 -18.87 -2.27
CA ALA A 371 7.92 -18.03 -1.80
C ALA A 371 8.54 -17.27 -2.97
N MET A 372 9.04 -16.08 -2.69
CA MET A 372 9.74 -15.23 -3.65
C MET A 372 10.89 -14.50 -2.96
N VAL A 373 12.00 -14.33 -3.69
CA VAL A 373 13.13 -13.51 -3.25
C VAL A 373 12.92 -12.10 -3.79
N LEU A 374 12.94 -11.12 -2.90
CA LEU A 374 12.65 -9.73 -3.19
C LEU A 374 13.87 -8.86 -2.85
N GLU A 375 14.18 -7.95 -3.75
CA GLU A 375 15.15 -6.88 -3.52
C GLU A 375 14.42 -5.62 -3.04
N VAL A 376 15.19 -4.70 -2.47
CA VAL A 376 14.65 -3.41 -2.01
C VAL A 376 14.42 -2.49 -3.21
N ALA A 377 13.23 -1.90 -3.28
CA ALA A 377 12.93 -0.86 -4.26
C ALA A 377 13.30 0.51 -3.69
N HIS A 378 14.49 1.03 -4.04
CA HIS A 378 15.00 2.29 -3.48
C HIS A 378 14.28 3.54 -3.98
N ASP A 379 13.74 3.51 -5.21
CA ASP A 379 13.16 4.71 -5.86
C ASP A 379 11.72 5.03 -5.44
N GLY A 380 11.04 4.10 -4.76
CA GLY A 380 9.66 4.28 -4.35
C GLY A 380 8.68 4.27 -5.53
N ALA A 381 7.63 5.08 -5.41
CA ALA A 381 6.61 5.20 -6.45
C ALA A 381 7.03 6.23 -7.49
N CYS A 382 6.81 5.92 -8.77
CA CYS A 382 7.13 6.82 -9.86
C CYS A 382 5.97 6.94 -10.86
N CYS A 383 5.93 8.08 -11.56
CA CYS A 383 5.05 8.34 -12.68
C CYS A 383 5.91 8.75 -13.87
N VAL A 384 5.80 8.03 -14.98
CA VAL A 384 6.59 8.25 -16.20
C VAL A 384 5.67 8.48 -17.39
N ASP A 385 5.93 9.53 -18.16
CA ASP A 385 5.20 9.76 -19.40
C ASP A 385 5.54 8.69 -20.44
N LYS A 386 4.53 8.15 -21.13
CA LYS A 386 4.77 7.31 -22.29
C LYS A 386 4.94 8.22 -23.50
N ALA A 387 6.13 8.17 -24.11
CA ALA A 387 6.34 8.78 -25.41
C ALA A 387 5.29 8.23 -26.40
N PRO A 388 4.69 9.07 -27.25
CA PRO A 388 3.81 8.57 -28.30
C PRO A 388 4.60 7.58 -29.16
N VAL A 389 4.06 6.38 -29.35
CA VAL A 389 4.63 5.41 -30.29
C VAL A 389 4.57 6.07 -31.67
N ALA A 390 5.75 6.33 -32.23
CA ALA A 390 5.94 7.06 -33.48
C ALA A 390 5.31 6.36 -34.69
#